data_AF-A0A934YI30-F1
#
_entry.id   AF-A0A934YI30-F1
#
_cell.length_a   1.000
_cell.length_b   1.000
_cell.length_c   1.000
_cell.angle_alpha   90.00
_cell.angle_beta   90.00
_cell.angle_gamma   90.00
#
_symmetry.space_group_name_H-M   'P 1'
#
loop_
_entity.id
_entity.type
_entity.pdbx_description
1 polymer ?
#
loop_
_entity_poly.entity_id
_entity_poly.type
_entity_poly.pdbx_seq_one_letter_code
_entity_poly.pdbx_strand_id
1 'polypeptide(L)' 'MMRAEVGAAKTGPAMAAAFTHTANLSPNGGWNWRAIALKGAQLAKSGDLDGAKAQCKACHDAYKAPYRATYRARAVH' A
#
# COMPACT_ATOMS: atom_id res chain seq x y z
N MET A 1 -0.23 7.36 -9.08
CA MET A 1 0.50 6.07 -8.95
C MET A 1 1.30 6.14 -7.65
N MET A 2 1.41 5.06 -6.85
CA MET A 2 2.30 5.06 -5.67
C MET A 2 3.69 5.49 -6.13
N ARG A 3 4.20 6.60 -5.58
CA ARG A 3 5.55 7.07 -5.85
C ARG A 3 6.55 5.98 -5.47
N ALA A 4 7.61 5.83 -6.26
CA ALA A 4 8.70 4.89 -6.01
C ALA A 4 9.29 5.02 -4.59
N GLU A 5 9.15 6.20 -3.99
CA GLU A 5 9.54 6.54 -2.62
C GLU A 5 8.89 5.65 -1.55
N VAL A 6 7.68 5.12 -1.79
CA VAL A 6 7.01 4.18 -0.87
C VAL A 6 7.75 2.83 -0.80
N GLY A 7 8.36 2.39 -1.91
CA GLY A 7 9.11 1.14 -1.97
C GLY A 7 10.54 1.24 -1.42
N ALA A 8 11.06 2.45 -1.23
CA ALA A 8 12.41 2.72 -0.74
C ALA A 8 12.47 3.06 0.77
N ALA A 9 11.33 3.08 1.46
CA ALA A 9 11.27 3.35 2.89
C ALA A 9 11.96 2.23 3.70
N LYS A 10 13.11 2.54 4.30
CA LYS A 10 13.93 1.58 5.08
C LYS A 10 13.78 1.73 6.60
N THR A 11 13.03 2.74 7.07
CA THR A 11 12.85 3.02 8.50
C THR A 11 11.37 2.96 8.88
N GLY A 12 11.08 2.64 10.14
CA GLY A 12 9.71 2.61 10.68
C GLY A 12 8.92 3.90 10.40
N PRO A 13 9.46 5.10 10.71
CA PRO A 13 8.79 6.36 10.41
C PRO A 13 8.50 6.57 8.92
N ALA A 14 9.47 6.26 8.04
CA ALA A 14 9.29 6.39 6.59
C ALA A 14 8.21 5.41 6.07
N MET A 15 8.24 4.17 6.54
CA MET A 15 7.23 3.16 6.19
C MET A 15 5.85 3.59 6.69
N ALA A 16 5.75 4.10 7.92
CA ALA A 16 4.49 4.57 8.49
C ALA A 16 3.88 5.73 7.70
N ALA A 17 4.70 6.69 7.28
CA ALA A 17 4.28 7.79 6.42
C ALA A 17 3.80 7.27 5.04
N ALA A 18 4.54 6.34 4.46
CA ALA A 18 4.21 5.74 3.17
C ALA A 18 2.89 4.95 3.20
N PHE A 19 2.65 4.19 4.26
CA PHE A 19 1.39 3.47 4.50
C PHE A 19 0.22 4.45 4.70
N THR A 20 0.42 5.50 5.49
CA THR A 20 -0.61 6.52 5.74
C THR A 20 -1.01 7.23 4.45
N HIS A 21 -0.04 7.59 3.60
CA HIS A 21 -0.30 8.15 2.28
C HIS A 21 -1.10 7.15 1.41
N THR A 22 -0.65 5.90 1.36
CA THR A 22 -1.28 4.84 0.56
C THR A 22 -2.72 4.54 0.97
N ALA A 23 -3.05 4.69 2.25
CA ALA A 23 -4.40 4.49 2.79
C ALA A 23 -5.45 5.41 2.14
N ASN A 24 -5.03 6.56 1.60
CA ASN A 24 -5.90 7.55 0.97
C ASN A 24 -5.97 7.41 -0.56
N LEU A 25 -5.34 6.40 -1.15
CA LEU A 25 -5.26 6.21 -2.60
C LEU A 25 -6.20 5.14 -3.15
N SER A 26 -7.08 4.56 -2.32
CA SER A 26 -8.00 3.51 -2.79
C SER A 26 -8.92 4.08 -3.88
N PRO A 27 -8.95 3.50 -5.09
CA PRO A 27 -9.86 3.94 -6.15
C PRO A 27 -11.29 3.39 -5.97
N ASN A 28 -11.48 2.46 -5.03
CA ASN A 28 -12.74 1.78 -4.77
C ASN A 28 -13.05 1.84 -3.27
N GLY A 29 -14.21 2.41 -2.91
CA GLY A 29 -14.65 2.56 -1.52
C GLY A 29 -15.03 1.25 -0.82
N GLY A 30 -15.30 0.18 -1.57
CA GLY A 30 -15.63 -1.14 -1.02
C GLY A 30 -14.41 -2.03 -0.74
N TRP A 31 -13.19 -1.60 -1.11
CA TRP A 31 -11.98 -2.38 -0.86
C TRP A 31 -11.47 -2.14 0.56
N ASN A 32 -10.94 -3.21 1.19
CA ASN A 32 -10.29 -3.12 2.50
C ASN A 32 -8.88 -2.49 2.44
N TRP A 33 -8.56 -1.78 1.35
CA TRP A 33 -7.26 -1.17 1.07
C TRP A 33 -6.80 -0.25 2.20
N ARG A 34 -7.69 0.64 2.66
CA ARG A 34 -7.39 1.61 3.70
C ARG A 34 -6.99 0.92 5.01
N ALA A 35 -7.70 -0.13 5.41
CA ALA A 35 -7.41 -0.82 6.66
C ALA A 35 -6.08 -1.57 6.61
N ILE A 36 -5.78 -2.27 5.50
CA ILE A 36 -4.50 -2.95 5.32
C ILE A 36 -3.34 -1.94 5.38
N ALA A 37 -3.49 -0.80 4.71
CA ALA A 37 -2.48 0.25 4.74
C ALA A 37 -2.29 0.83 6.15
N LEU A 38 -3.36 1.15 6.88
CA LEU A 38 -3.25 1.67 8.25
C LEU A 38 -2.67 0.66 9.24
N LYS A 39 -2.95 -0.64 9.07
CA LYS A 39 -2.31 -1.70 9.85
C LYS A 39 -0.80 -1.69 9.63
N GLY A 40 -0.35 -1.57 8.38
CA GLY A 40 1.07 -1.44 8.05
C GLY A 40 1.71 -0.20 8.71
N ALA A 41 0.98 0.92 8.75
CA ALA A 41 1.46 2.13 9.43
C ALA A 41 1.62 1.93 10.95
N GLN A 42 0.70 1.23 11.60
CA GLN A 42 0.79 0.94 13.03
C GLN A 42 2.00 0.04 13.35
N LEU A 43 2.17 -1.05 12.59
CA LEU A 43 3.31 -1.97 12.76
C LEU A 43 4.65 -1.25 12.54
N ALA A 44 4.72 -0.40 11.51
CA ALA A 44 5.91 0.40 11.26
C ALA A 44 6.23 1.39 12.39
N LYS A 45 5.19 2.01 13.00
CA LYS A 45 5.34 2.90 14.17
C LYS A 45 5.78 2.16 15.42
N SER A 46 5.37 0.89 15.60
CA SER A 46 5.79 0.07 16.74
C SER A 46 7.16 -0.59 16.55
N GLY A 47 7.84 -0.33 15.43
CA GLY A 47 9.13 -0.94 15.10
C GLY A 47 9.04 -2.35 14.52
N ASP A 48 7.83 -2.88 14.31
CA ASP A 48 7.62 -4.16 13.63
C ASP A 48 7.67 -3.97 12.12
N LEU A 49 8.90 -3.85 11.60
CA LEU A 49 9.14 -3.60 10.18
C LEU A 49 8.80 -4.81 9.32
N ASP A 50 8.92 -6.03 9.84
CA ASP A 50 8.62 -7.24 9.09
C ASP A 50 7.11 -7.48 9.01
N GLY A 51 6.37 -7.25 10.10
CA GLY A 51 4.91 -7.20 10.08
C GLY A 51 4.39 -6.08 9.18
N ALA A 52 5.04 -4.92 9.16
CA ALA A 52 4.72 -3.84 8.23
C ALA A 52 4.94 -4.28 6.76
N LYS A 53 6.08 -4.89 6.42
CA LYS A 53 6.34 -5.43 5.06
C LYS A 53 5.34 -6.50 4.66
N ALA A 54 4.86 -7.32 5.59
CA ALA A 54 3.82 -8.32 5.30
C ALA A 54 2.52 -7.67 4.79
N GLN A 55 2.21 -6.44 5.21
CA GLN A 55 1.05 -5.69 4.70
C GLN A 55 1.24 -5.24 3.24
N CYS A 56 2.47 -4.96 2.80
CA CYS A 56 2.75 -4.71 1.38
C CYS A 56 2.35 -5.90 0.52
N LYS A 57 2.71 -7.11 0.94
CA LYS A 57 2.34 -8.35 0.25
C LYS A 57 0.83 -8.58 0.29
N ALA A 58 0.21 -8.48 1.46
CA ALA A 58 -1.24 -8.68 1.61
C ALA A 58 -2.06 -7.74 0.70
N CYS A 59 -1.69 -6.46 0.64
CA CYS A 59 -2.37 -5.48 -0.22
C CYS A 59 -2.16 -5.81 -1.72
N HIS A 60 -0.94 -6.16 -2.12
CA HIS A 60 -0.65 -6.49 -3.51
C HIS A 60 -1.29 -7.80 -3.96
N ASP A 61 -1.32 -8.84 -3.13
CA ASP A 61 -1.97 -10.10 -3.46
C ASP A 61 -3.48 -9.88 -3.65
N ALA A 62 -4.12 -9.08 -2.79
CA ALA A 62 -5.54 -8.80 -2.88
C ALA A 62 -5.92 -7.91 -4.07
N TYR A 63 -5.13 -6.84 -4.32
CA TYR A 63 -5.60 -5.74 -5.16
C TYR A 63 -4.74 -5.44 -6.39
N LYS A 64 -3.51 -5.94 -6.52
CA LYS A 64 -2.63 -5.57 -7.65
C LYS A 64 -3.20 -6.02 -8.99
N ALA A 65 -3.72 -7.25 -9.06
CA ALA A 65 -4.32 -7.81 -10.27
C ALA A 65 -5.62 -7.07 -10.66
N PRO A 66 -6.65 -6.97 -9.79
CA PRO A 66 -7.88 -6.25 -10.15
C PRO A 66 -7.63 -4.76 -10.39
N TYR A 67 -6.72 -4.12 -9.64
CA TYR A 67 -6.35 -2.73 -9.89
C TYR A 67 -5.77 -2.54 -11.30
N ARG A 68 -4.90 -3.45 -11.74
CA ARG A 68 -4.31 -3.40 -13.09
C ARG A 68 -5.36 -3.60 -14.17
N ALA A 69 -6.24 -4.58 -14.00
CA ALA A 69 -7.31 -4.87 -14.95
C ALA A 69 -8.29 -3.71 -15.10
N THR A 70 -8.68 -3.06 -13.99
CA THR A 70 -9.72 -2.02 -13.99
C THR A 70 -9.17 -0.61 -14.25
N TYR A 71 -8.01 -0.26 -13.69
CA TYR A 71 -7.53 1.13 -13.67
C TYR A 71 -6.23 1.37 -14.44
N ARG A 72 -5.50 0.31 -14.85
CA ARG A 72 -4.30 0.45 -15.69
C ARG A 72 -4.53 0.08 -17.16
N ALA A 73 -5.78 -0.04 -17.59
CA ALA A 73 -6.11 -0.08 -19.01
C ALA A 73 -5.81 1.27 -19.68
N ARG A 74 -4.53 1.55 -19.95
CA ARG A 74 -4.14 2.24 -21.17
C ARG A 74 -3.84 1.15 -22.18
N ALA A 75 -4.80 0.86 -23.06
CA ALA A 75 -4.43 0.40 -24.39
C ALA A 75 -3.67 1.57 -25.02
N VAL A 76 -2.38 1.38 -25.25
CA VAL A 76 -1.63 2.21 -26.20
C VAL A 76 -2.09 1.73 -27.57
N HIS A 77 -3.02 2.48 -28.17
CA HIS A 77 -3.15 2.55 -29.63
C HIS A 77 -2.12 3.55 -30.15
#